data_AF-A0A653DGF2-F1
#
_entry.id   AF-A0A653DGF2-F1
#
_cell.length_a   1.000
_cell.length_b   1.000
_cell.length_c   1.000
_cell.angle_alpha   90.00
_cell.angle_beta   90.00
_cell.angle_gamma   90.00
#
_symmetry.space_group_name_H-M   'P 1'
#
loop_
_entity.id
_entity.type
_entity.pdbx_description
1 polymer ?
#
loop_
_entity_poly.entity_id
_entity_poly.type
_entity_poly.pdbx_seq_one_letter_code
_entity_poly.pdbx_strand_id
1 'polypeptide(L)'
;MVVTRNLLGILSTKHVILFANPQTSRLTARLLHRCYQCSRATFIFSNVTKSLFPNNKHAVVTANRNFHLSSQLRARKNYYEILGVGKNASNSEIKKAYYKLAKQYHPDVNKNPEASKKFQEVSEAYEILADDTKRKQYDTWGSTAEQMGGMGGASAGGGGSGPQGFSQHWQYQSTIDPEELFRKIFGDAGFGKGSSPFDDFAESNYGFGQAQEIVLKISFSQAARGTNKDVNINIVDTCPKCRGTRCEPGTQATKCQFCNGTGMESITTGPFVMRSTCRYCQGSRMYIKHKCVECEGKGSTVQRKKVTIPVPAGIEDGQTVRMSIGNKELFVTFRVEKSDYFKRDGADVHTEAAISVSQALLGGTIRIQGLYEDHTLQVMPGTSSHTKIRLSGKGMKKVNGYGHGDHYVTFKIAVPKHLNDKQKALAMAYAELEEDTPGQIMGITFKKDGSKAATSDNIELLEAIRFAIGGKNVQKTKNYTHTNTADRLSEVKKEDGHRKRDEDLSDGEDTKLKNKN
;
A
#
# COMPACT_ATOMS: atom_id res chain seq x y z
N MET A 1 -44.83 37.93 -17.71
CA MET A 1 -45.26 37.84 -19.13
C MET A 1 -44.78 39.12 -19.81
N VAL A 2 -43.83 39.09 -20.74
CA VAL A 2 -43.95 38.49 -22.08
C VAL A 2 -42.68 37.71 -22.40
N VAL A 3 -42.83 36.42 -22.72
CA VAL A 3 -41.77 35.63 -23.36
C VAL A 3 -41.75 36.02 -24.83
N THR A 4 -40.83 36.87 -25.25
CA THR A 4 -40.59 37.12 -26.67
C THR A 4 -39.68 36.02 -27.21
N ARG A 5 -40.29 35.02 -27.86
CA ARG A 5 -39.57 34.01 -28.64
C ARG A 5 -39.06 34.69 -29.93
N ASN A 6 -37.81 35.13 -29.92
CA ASN A 6 -37.14 35.55 -31.16
C ASN A 6 -36.76 34.30 -31.97
N LEU A 7 -37.28 34.20 -33.20
CA LEU A 7 -36.96 33.13 -34.14
C LEU A 7 -35.59 33.39 -34.77
N LEU A 8 -34.62 32.54 -34.46
CA LEU A 8 -33.28 32.55 -35.07
C LEU A 8 -33.29 31.64 -36.30
N GLY A 9 -33.26 32.21 -37.50
CA GLY A 9 -33.15 31.46 -38.75
C GLY A 9 -31.71 31.47 -39.26
N ILE A 10 -31.03 30.32 -39.25
CA ILE A 10 -29.69 30.17 -39.85
C ILE A 10 -29.89 29.63 -41.28
N LEU A 11 -29.79 30.50 -42.28
CA LEU A 11 -29.97 30.11 -43.69
C LEU A 11 -28.65 29.73 -44.38
N SER A 12 -27.48 30.01 -43.79
CA SER A 12 -26.16 29.58 -44.32
C SER A 12 -25.02 29.80 -43.30
N THR A 13 -23.94 29.02 -43.39
CA THR A 13 -22.78 28.99 -42.45
C THR A 13 -22.04 30.30 -42.26
N LYS A 14 -22.27 31.30 -43.11
CA LYS A 14 -21.58 32.60 -43.05
C LYS A 14 -22.47 33.76 -42.62
N HIS A 15 -23.80 33.64 -42.65
CA HIS A 15 -24.72 34.77 -42.43
C HIS A 15 -25.83 34.37 -41.45
N VAL A 16 -25.95 35.13 -40.36
CA VAL A 16 -27.03 35.00 -39.38
C VAL A 16 -27.89 36.26 -39.47
N ILE A 17 -29.19 36.08 -39.75
CA ILE A 17 -30.15 37.19 -39.82
C ILE A 17 -31.14 36.99 -38.67
N LEU A 18 -31.18 37.98 -37.78
CA LEU A 18 -32.12 38.03 -36.66
C LEU A 18 -33.35 38.85 -37.10
N PHE A 19 -34.52 38.22 -37.08
CA PHE A 19 -35.79 38.91 -37.32
C PHE A 19 -36.47 39.18 -35.97
N ALA A 20 -36.55 40.46 -35.58
CA ALA A 20 -37.46 40.92 -34.55
C ALA A 20 -38.73 41.48 -35.23
N ASN A 21 -39.91 41.16 -34.68
CA ASN A 21 -41.23 41.40 -35.31
C ASN A 21 -41.57 42.91 -35.49
N PRO A 22 -42.62 43.27 -36.24
CA PRO A 22 -42.59 43.66 -37.65
C PRO A 22 -42.64 45.18 -37.84
N GLN A 23 -42.00 45.98 -36.99
CA GLN A 23 -41.75 47.39 -37.26
C GLN A 23 -40.31 47.76 -36.89
N THR A 24 -39.54 48.07 -37.94
CA THR A 24 -38.23 48.74 -37.91
C THR A 24 -37.08 48.06 -37.15
N SER A 25 -36.51 46.99 -37.72
CA SER A 25 -35.06 46.89 -38.06
C SER A 25 -34.66 45.45 -38.42
N ARG A 26 -34.03 45.25 -39.58
CA ARG A 26 -33.34 44.00 -39.91
C ARG A 26 -31.88 44.15 -39.50
N LEU A 27 -31.42 43.36 -38.53
CA LEU A 27 -30.03 43.31 -38.12
C LEU A 27 -29.33 42.16 -38.83
N THR A 28 -28.44 42.49 -39.76
CA THR A 28 -27.59 41.51 -40.44
C THR A 28 -26.22 41.50 -39.78
N ALA A 29 -25.82 40.37 -39.21
CA ALA A 29 -24.49 40.16 -38.65
C ALA A 29 -23.68 39.22 -39.56
N ARG A 30 -22.48 39.63 -39.95
CA ARG A 30 -21.53 38.78 -40.69
C ARG A 30 -20.48 38.23 -39.72
N LEU A 31 -20.30 36.91 -39.74
CA LEU A 31 -19.24 36.21 -39.02
C LEU A 31 -17.99 36.23 -39.89
N LEU A 32 -16.99 37.03 -39.52
CA LEU A 32 -15.83 37.27 -40.38
C LEU A 32 -14.65 36.33 -40.09
N HIS A 33 -14.49 35.84 -38.86
CA HIS A 33 -13.44 34.85 -38.56
C HIS A 33 -13.70 34.11 -37.24
N ARG A 34 -13.53 32.79 -37.24
CA ARG A 34 -13.50 31.95 -36.03
C ARG A 34 -12.08 31.48 -35.83
N CYS A 35 -11.46 31.86 -34.70
CA CYS A 35 -10.10 31.41 -34.40
C CYS A 35 -10.13 29.94 -33.97
N TYR A 36 -9.40 29.07 -34.68
CA TYR A 36 -9.43 27.62 -34.46
C TYR A 36 -8.75 27.21 -33.14
N GLN A 37 -7.86 28.05 -32.58
CA GLN A 37 -7.10 27.74 -31.36
C GLN A 37 -7.84 28.08 -30.05
N CYS A 38 -8.79 29.01 -30.07
CA CYS A 38 -9.44 29.52 -28.85
C CYS A 38 -10.97 29.61 -28.93
N SER A 39 -11.58 29.06 -29.99
CA SER A 39 -13.03 28.87 -30.18
C SER A 39 -13.92 30.12 -30.10
N ARG A 40 -13.38 31.33 -29.92
CA ARG A 40 -14.13 32.59 -29.92
C ARG A 40 -14.36 33.11 -31.35
N ALA A 41 -15.56 33.61 -31.60
CA ALA A 41 -15.95 34.25 -32.86
C ALA A 41 -16.25 35.74 -32.61
N THR A 42 -15.74 36.61 -33.49
CA THR A 42 -16.06 38.04 -33.51
C THR A 42 -17.17 38.33 -34.52
N PHE A 43 -18.20 39.04 -34.08
CA PHE A 43 -19.33 39.47 -34.90
C PHE A 43 -19.32 40.99 -35.03
N ILE A 44 -19.58 41.49 -36.23
CA ILE A 44 -19.84 42.93 -36.46
C ILE A 44 -21.32 43.07 -36.80
N PHE A 45 -21.99 43.97 -36.08
CA PHE A 45 -23.38 44.35 -36.34
C PHE A 45 -23.38 45.67 -37.11
N SER A 46 -23.95 45.70 -38.31
CA SER A 46 -24.18 46.93 -39.06
C SER A 46 -25.58 47.47 -38.74
N ASN A 47 -25.68 48.52 -37.93
CA ASN A 47 -26.92 49.25 -37.72
C ASN A 47 -27.08 50.30 -38.82
N VAL A 48 -28.07 50.17 -39.70
CA VAL A 48 -28.49 51.25 -40.59
C VAL A 48 -29.66 51.96 -39.91
N THR A 49 -29.39 53.04 -39.18
CA THR A 49 -30.43 53.95 -38.71
C THR A 49 -30.76 54.94 -39.83
N LYS A 50 -32.00 54.93 -40.33
CA LYS A 50 -32.52 56.02 -41.17
C LYS A 50 -32.72 57.23 -40.26
N SER A 51 -31.86 58.24 -40.36
CA SER A 51 -32.05 59.52 -39.67
C SER A 51 -33.22 60.29 -40.30
N LEU A 52 -34.20 60.63 -39.49
CA LEU A 52 -35.08 61.78 -39.74
C LEU A 52 -34.20 63.04 -39.69
N PHE A 53 -34.31 63.90 -40.70
CA PHE A 53 -33.78 65.26 -40.90
C PHE A 53 -32.95 65.41 -42.20
N PRO A 54 -33.44 66.22 -43.18
CA PRO A 54 -32.77 66.45 -44.45
C PRO A 54 -31.86 67.69 -44.33
N ASN A 55 -30.56 67.50 -44.50
CA ASN A 55 -29.64 68.41 -45.20
C ASN A 55 -28.20 68.20 -44.73
N ASN A 56 -27.38 67.67 -45.64
CA ASN A 56 -25.91 67.68 -45.68
C ASN A 56 -25.14 66.98 -44.53
N LYS A 57 -24.05 66.26 -44.76
CA LYS A 57 -23.37 65.70 -45.95
C LYS A 57 -22.31 64.75 -45.33
N HIS A 58 -22.21 63.51 -45.83
CA HIS A 58 -21.17 62.52 -45.50
C HIS A 58 -20.97 62.18 -44.00
N ALA A 59 -21.75 61.23 -43.48
CA ALA A 59 -21.38 60.50 -42.26
C ALA A 59 -20.25 59.51 -42.57
N VAL A 60 -19.00 59.96 -42.44
CA VAL A 60 -17.82 59.10 -42.47
C VAL A 60 -17.83 58.25 -41.20
N VAL A 61 -18.24 56.98 -41.30
CA VAL A 61 -18.06 56.01 -40.22
C VAL A 61 -16.58 55.63 -40.19
N THR A 62 -15.81 56.31 -39.35
CA THR A 62 -14.44 55.92 -39.01
C THR A 62 -14.47 54.64 -38.19
N ALA A 63 -14.23 53.51 -38.87
CA ALA A 63 -13.96 52.25 -38.20
C ALA A 63 -12.57 52.32 -37.54
N ASN A 64 -12.51 52.77 -36.29
CA ASN A 64 -11.30 52.61 -35.48
C ASN A 64 -11.05 51.12 -35.25
N ARG A 65 -10.13 50.54 -36.03
CA ARG A 65 -9.52 49.26 -35.73
C ARG A 65 -8.56 49.50 -34.56
N ASN A 66 -8.97 49.13 -33.35
CA ASN A 66 -8.02 49.02 -32.24
C ASN A 66 -7.08 47.85 -32.53
N PHE A 67 -5.98 48.12 -33.23
CA PHE A 67 -4.84 47.22 -33.29
C PHE A 67 -4.11 47.31 -31.95
N HIS A 68 -4.55 46.54 -30.96
CA HIS A 68 -3.71 46.29 -29.79
C HIS A 68 -2.62 45.28 -30.19
N LEU A 69 -1.38 45.76 -30.30
CA LEU A 69 -0.18 44.91 -30.45
C LEU A 69 0.25 44.24 -29.14
N SER A 70 -0.42 44.53 -28.02
CA SER A 70 -0.31 43.72 -26.82
C SER A 70 -1.30 42.57 -26.90
N SER A 71 -0.81 41.35 -27.16
CA SER A 71 -1.42 40.20 -26.52
C SER A 71 -1.61 40.58 -25.06
N GLN A 72 -2.77 40.31 -24.44
CA GLN A 72 -2.75 40.07 -23.00
C GLN A 72 -1.71 38.97 -22.82
N LEU A 73 -0.51 39.37 -22.43
CA LEU A 73 0.50 38.44 -21.98
C LEU A 73 -0.24 37.60 -20.97
N ARG A 74 -0.29 36.29 -21.20
CA ARG A 74 -0.43 35.38 -20.08
C ARG A 74 0.81 35.66 -19.25
N ALA A 75 0.75 36.68 -18.39
CA ALA A 75 1.79 36.97 -17.43
C ALA A 75 1.96 35.65 -16.69
N ARG A 76 3.10 34.98 -16.93
CA ARG A 76 3.40 33.77 -16.17
C ARG A 76 3.34 34.16 -14.70
N LYS A 77 2.65 33.33 -13.91
CA LYS A 77 2.42 33.59 -12.48
C LYS A 77 3.77 33.81 -11.80
N ASN A 78 3.85 34.71 -10.81
CA ASN A 78 5.08 34.95 -10.08
C ASN A 78 5.55 33.66 -9.39
N TYR A 79 6.84 33.32 -9.46
CA TYR A 79 7.37 32.10 -8.84
C TYR A 79 7.22 32.09 -7.31
N TYR A 80 7.28 33.27 -6.69
CA TYR A 80 6.98 33.44 -5.27
C TYR A 80 5.51 33.10 -4.94
N GLU A 81 4.56 33.46 -5.81
CA GLU A 81 3.13 33.12 -5.64
C GLU A 81 2.86 31.63 -5.91
N ILE A 82 3.57 31.03 -6.87
CA ILE A 82 3.48 29.59 -7.17
C ILE A 82 3.93 28.75 -5.95
N LEU A 83 5.01 29.16 -5.28
CA LEU A 83 5.51 28.50 -4.07
C LEU A 83 4.78 28.94 -2.79
N GLY A 84 3.96 29.99 -2.84
CA GLY A 84 3.23 30.53 -1.69
C GLY A 84 4.14 31.19 -0.64
N VAL A 85 5.26 31.78 -1.06
CA VAL A 85 6.26 32.42 -0.19
C VAL A 85 6.39 33.92 -0.50
N GLY A 86 6.79 34.71 0.49
CA GLY A 86 7.04 36.14 0.29
C GLY A 86 8.31 36.40 -0.55
N LYS A 87 8.40 37.56 -1.20
CA LYS A 87 9.58 37.95 -2.00
C LYS A 87 10.89 37.97 -1.19
N ASN A 88 10.79 38.24 0.11
CA ASN A 88 11.92 38.26 1.06
C ASN A 88 12.19 36.89 1.73
N ALA A 89 11.60 35.79 1.25
CA ALA A 89 11.76 34.48 1.87
C ALA A 89 13.22 34.00 1.83
N SER A 90 13.66 33.33 2.91
CA SER A 90 14.99 32.71 2.95
C SER A 90 15.05 31.46 2.07
N ASN A 91 16.23 31.05 1.60
CA ASN A 91 16.39 29.83 0.79
C ASN A 91 15.89 28.57 1.54
N SER A 92 15.94 28.59 2.87
CA SER A 92 15.39 27.52 3.71
C SER A 92 13.86 27.44 3.66
N GLU A 93 13.18 28.58 3.56
CA GLU A 93 11.72 28.67 3.47
C GLU A 93 11.23 28.26 2.07
N ILE A 94 11.94 28.69 1.03
CA ILE A 94 11.69 28.31 -0.37
C ILE A 94 11.80 26.78 -0.52
N LYS A 95 12.83 26.16 0.07
CA LYS A 95 13.00 24.70 0.08
C LYS A 95 11.88 23.96 0.84
N LYS A 96 11.45 24.50 1.99
CA LYS A 96 10.34 23.93 2.77
C LYS A 96 9.01 24.02 2.02
N ALA A 97 8.74 25.14 1.35
CA ALA A 97 7.53 25.36 0.58
C ALA A 97 7.46 24.43 -0.64
N TYR A 98 8.58 24.31 -1.38
CA TYR A 98 8.71 23.36 -2.48
C TYR A 98 8.42 21.92 -2.04
N TYR A 99 9.02 21.47 -0.92
CA TYR A 99 8.80 20.11 -0.42
C TYR A 99 7.32 19.81 -0.10
N LYS A 100 6.61 20.77 0.50
CA LYS A 100 5.18 20.63 0.82
C LYS A 100 4.33 20.49 -0.45
N LEU A 101 4.58 21.34 -1.45
CA LEU A 101 3.83 21.34 -2.71
C LEU A 101 4.18 20.14 -3.60
N ALA A 102 5.46 19.76 -3.67
CA ALA A 102 5.94 18.59 -4.40
C ALA A 102 5.28 17.29 -3.89
N LYS A 103 5.15 17.13 -2.56
CA LYS A 103 4.47 15.96 -1.97
C LYS A 103 2.96 15.94 -2.26
N GLN A 104 2.32 17.10 -2.37
CA GLN A 104 0.89 17.23 -2.64
C GLN A 104 0.53 16.99 -4.11
N TYR A 105 1.42 17.36 -5.03
CA TYR A 105 1.20 17.27 -6.48
C TYR A 105 1.99 16.14 -7.15
N HIS A 106 2.64 15.27 -6.38
CA HIS A 106 3.37 14.11 -6.91
C HIS A 106 2.41 13.18 -7.70
N PRO A 107 2.79 12.70 -8.90
CA PRO A 107 1.93 11.88 -9.75
C PRO A 107 1.46 10.58 -9.08
N ASP A 108 2.29 9.98 -8.23
CA ASP A 108 1.91 8.78 -7.46
C ASP A 108 0.87 9.05 -6.37
N VAL A 109 0.88 10.24 -5.76
CA VAL A 109 0.00 10.59 -4.64
C VAL A 109 -1.30 11.21 -5.15
N ASN A 110 -1.24 11.96 -6.26
CA ASN A 110 -2.36 12.70 -6.82
C ASN A 110 -2.49 12.46 -8.33
N LYS A 111 -3.44 11.62 -8.71
CA LYS A 111 -3.66 11.14 -10.09
C LYS A 111 -4.45 12.11 -10.99
N ASN A 112 -4.63 13.36 -10.57
CA ASN A 112 -5.35 14.35 -11.38
C ASN A 112 -4.47 14.89 -12.52
N PRO A 113 -5.00 15.07 -13.74
CA PRO A 113 -4.23 15.60 -14.88
C PRO A 113 -3.76 17.06 -14.69
N GLU A 114 -4.37 17.79 -13.76
CA GLU A 114 -3.92 19.14 -13.38
C GLU A 114 -2.77 19.14 -12.36
N ALA A 115 -2.57 18.05 -11.61
CA ALA A 115 -1.51 17.95 -10.61
C ALA A 115 -0.12 17.93 -11.27
N SER A 116 0.02 17.21 -12.38
CA SER A 116 1.26 17.18 -13.18
C SER A 116 1.67 18.58 -13.67
N LYS A 117 0.72 19.39 -14.14
CA LYS A 117 0.99 20.78 -14.56
C LYS A 117 1.42 21.67 -13.40
N LYS A 118 0.77 21.54 -12.24
CA LYS A 118 1.15 22.29 -11.02
C LYS A 118 2.50 21.84 -10.48
N PHE A 119 2.83 20.55 -10.58
CA PHE A 119 4.13 20.01 -10.19
C PHE A 119 5.26 20.57 -11.07
N GLN A 120 5.00 20.70 -12.37
CA GLN A 120 5.91 21.35 -13.31
C GLN A 120 6.12 22.84 -12.98
N GLU A 121 5.04 23.60 -12.75
CA GLU A 121 5.10 25.02 -12.34
C GLU A 121 5.89 25.20 -11.02
N VAL A 122 5.69 24.32 -10.04
CA VAL A 122 6.36 24.35 -8.73
C VAL A 122 7.85 24.00 -8.83
N SER A 123 8.21 23.09 -9.73
CA SER A 123 9.60 22.68 -9.96
C SER A 123 10.40 23.76 -10.71
N GLU A 124 9.78 24.40 -11.71
CA GLU A 124 10.34 25.56 -12.40
C GLU A 124 10.59 26.73 -11.43
N ALA A 125 9.62 27.02 -10.56
CA ALA A 125 9.75 28.05 -9.53
C ALA A 125 10.91 27.78 -8.56
N TYR A 126 11.09 26.52 -8.15
CA TYR A 126 12.18 26.15 -7.24
C TYR A 126 13.55 26.25 -7.92
N GLU A 127 13.69 25.84 -9.18
CA GLU A 127 14.97 25.90 -9.90
C GLU A 127 15.51 27.34 -10.00
N ILE A 128 14.61 28.31 -10.16
CA ILE A 128 14.93 29.73 -10.31
C ILE A 128 15.21 30.37 -8.96
N LEU A 129 14.41 30.05 -7.94
CA LEU A 129 14.48 30.70 -6.63
C LEU A 129 15.47 30.03 -5.66
N ALA A 130 15.92 28.80 -5.92
CA ALA A 130 16.86 28.08 -5.06
C ALA A 130 18.32 28.52 -5.23
N ASP A 131 18.70 29.03 -6.42
CA ASP A 131 20.05 29.53 -6.70
C ASP A 131 20.07 31.06 -6.58
N ASP A 132 20.93 31.58 -5.72
CA ASP A 132 21.05 33.02 -5.45
C ASP A 132 21.39 33.84 -6.69
N THR A 133 22.11 33.26 -7.66
CA THR A 133 22.44 33.94 -8.92
C THR A 133 21.19 34.05 -9.79
N LYS A 134 20.47 32.93 -10.00
CA LYS A 134 19.23 32.84 -10.78
C LYS A 134 18.10 33.68 -10.17
N ARG A 135 18.01 33.69 -8.83
CA ARG A 135 17.04 34.49 -8.08
C ARG A 135 17.26 35.98 -8.28
N LYS A 136 18.51 36.47 -8.17
CA LYS A 136 18.84 37.88 -8.43
C LYS A 136 18.50 38.30 -9.85
N GLN A 137 18.74 37.43 -10.82
CA GLN A 137 18.41 37.67 -12.22
C GLN A 137 16.89 37.77 -12.43
N TYR A 138 16.12 36.85 -11.83
CA TYR A 138 14.66 36.88 -11.83
C TYR A 138 14.10 38.12 -11.12
N ASP A 139 14.67 38.52 -9.99
CA ASP A 139 14.26 39.71 -9.25
C ASP A 139 14.58 41.02 -10.00
N THR A 140 15.63 41.02 -10.83
CA THR A 140 16.05 42.19 -11.63
C THR A 140 15.25 42.36 -12.92
N TRP A 141 14.94 41.26 -13.61
CA TRP A 141 14.30 41.29 -14.95
C TRP A 141 12.85 40.78 -14.96
N GLY A 142 12.34 40.25 -13.85
CA GLY A 142 10.99 39.71 -13.72
C GLY A 142 10.72 38.48 -14.60
N SER A 143 9.45 38.10 -14.73
CA SER A 143 9.01 37.04 -15.66
C SER A 143 9.06 37.46 -17.15
N THR A 144 9.56 38.66 -17.44
CA THR A 144 9.57 39.27 -18.79
C THR A 144 10.93 39.13 -19.50
N ALA A 145 11.97 38.59 -18.83
CA ALA A 145 13.31 38.43 -19.42
C ALA A 145 13.30 37.54 -20.68
N GLU A 146 12.49 36.48 -20.68
CA GLU A 146 12.31 35.56 -21.81
C GLU A 146 11.78 36.25 -23.08
N GLN A 147 10.94 37.28 -22.89
CA GLN A 147 10.24 37.91 -24.00
C GLN A 147 11.08 38.97 -24.73
N MET A 148 12.13 39.48 -24.09
CA MET A 148 13.11 40.36 -24.76
C MET A 148 14.16 39.57 -25.57
N GLY A 149 14.25 38.25 -25.39
CA GLY A 149 15.12 37.37 -26.17
C GLY A 149 14.58 36.97 -27.55
N GLY A 150 13.35 37.38 -27.90
CA GLY A 150 12.67 36.99 -29.14
C GLY A 150 12.71 38.02 -30.29
N MET A 151 13.39 39.16 -30.12
CA MET A 151 13.41 40.25 -31.11
C MET A 151 14.83 40.52 -31.64
N GLY A 152 15.46 39.52 -32.25
CA GLY A 152 16.79 39.66 -32.83
C GLY A 152 17.23 38.44 -33.62
N GLY A 153 16.65 38.23 -34.80
CA GLY A 153 16.94 37.05 -35.61
C GLY A 153 16.44 37.14 -37.04
N ALA A 154 16.77 38.22 -37.75
CA ALA A 154 16.59 38.31 -39.20
C ALA A 154 17.79 39.04 -39.81
N SER A 155 18.91 38.33 -39.97
CA SER A 155 19.90 38.62 -41.02
C SER A 155 20.86 37.45 -41.15
N ALA A 156 21.04 37.02 -42.39
CA ALA A 156 21.92 35.96 -42.82
C ALA A 156 23.41 36.32 -42.67
N GLY A 157 24.23 35.28 -42.50
CA GLY A 157 25.60 35.22 -43.02
C GLY A 157 26.72 35.75 -42.11
N GLY A 158 27.75 34.92 -41.92
CA GLY A 158 29.10 35.37 -41.57
C GLY A 158 29.67 34.74 -40.31
N GLY A 159 30.62 33.81 -40.49
CA GLY A 159 31.47 33.33 -39.40
C GLY A 159 32.41 34.41 -38.89
N GLY A 160 32.71 34.37 -37.59
CA GLY A 160 33.64 35.28 -36.94
C GLY A 160 33.90 34.87 -35.49
N SER A 161 35.12 34.42 -35.25
CA SER A 161 35.71 34.12 -33.94
C SER A 161 35.78 35.38 -33.05
N GLY A 162 35.18 35.33 -31.86
CA GLY A 162 35.27 36.33 -30.80
C GLY A 162 35.02 35.74 -29.40
N PRO A 163 35.50 36.36 -28.31
CA PRO A 163 35.78 35.71 -27.03
C PRO A 163 34.55 35.11 -26.33
N GLN A 164 34.64 33.83 -26.00
CA GLN A 164 33.67 33.08 -25.20
C GLN A 164 33.34 33.79 -23.88
N GLY A 165 32.09 34.28 -23.73
CA GLY A 165 31.62 34.75 -22.44
C GLY A 165 30.26 35.46 -22.41
N PHE A 166 29.70 35.87 -23.56
CA PHE A 166 28.45 36.65 -23.57
C PHE A 166 27.52 36.26 -24.72
N SER A 167 27.13 34.99 -24.80
CA SER A 167 26.05 34.53 -25.69
C SER A 167 25.28 33.34 -25.12
N GLN A 168 25.06 33.30 -23.81
CA GLN A 168 24.05 32.41 -23.25
C GLN A 168 22.67 33.02 -23.50
N HIS A 169 22.02 32.44 -24.49
CA HIS A 169 20.61 32.53 -24.81
C HIS A 169 19.74 32.48 -23.53
N TRP A 170 19.05 33.59 -23.23
CA TRP A 170 18.08 33.66 -22.13
C TRP A 170 16.82 32.88 -22.49
N GLN A 171 16.84 31.57 -22.22
CA GLN A 171 15.68 30.69 -22.21
C GLN A 171 15.65 29.88 -20.91
N TYR A 172 14.83 30.27 -19.93
CA TYR A 172 14.30 29.37 -18.92
C TYR A 172 13.28 28.41 -19.56
N GLN A 173 13.79 27.42 -20.28
CA GLN A 173 13.09 26.15 -20.41
C GLN A 173 13.79 25.19 -19.44
N SER A 174 13.08 24.68 -18.43
CA SER A 174 13.61 23.64 -17.54
C SER A 174 14.08 22.45 -18.38
N THR A 175 15.39 22.28 -18.47
CA THR A 175 16.02 21.16 -19.20
C THR A 175 16.12 19.89 -18.36
N ILE A 176 15.63 19.96 -17.11
CA ILE A 176 15.65 18.87 -16.13
C ILE A 176 14.22 18.39 -15.94
N ASP A 177 14.01 17.08 -16.07
CA ASP A 177 12.74 16.43 -15.75
C ASP A 177 12.39 16.71 -14.28
N PRO A 178 11.20 17.23 -13.94
CA PRO A 178 10.76 17.48 -12.56
C PRO A 178 10.98 16.29 -11.61
N GLU A 179 10.87 15.05 -12.12
CA GLU A 179 11.16 13.84 -11.34
C GLU A 179 12.65 13.64 -11.10
N GLU A 180 13.50 13.94 -12.09
CA GLU A 180 14.96 13.90 -11.96
C GLU A 180 15.48 15.01 -11.04
N LEU A 181 14.89 16.21 -11.09
CA LEU A 181 15.20 17.33 -10.19
C LEU A 181 14.91 16.94 -8.74
N PHE A 182 13.72 16.38 -8.48
CA PHE A 182 13.37 15.87 -7.16
C PHE A 182 14.31 14.75 -6.71
N ARG A 183 14.65 13.80 -7.58
CA ARG A 183 15.61 12.71 -7.28
C ARG A 183 17.04 13.20 -7.11
N LYS A 184 17.49 14.25 -7.79
CA LYS A 184 18.83 14.81 -7.62
C LYS A 184 18.96 15.59 -6.31
N ILE A 185 17.90 16.27 -5.89
CA ILE A 185 17.88 17.08 -4.65
C ILE A 185 17.56 16.25 -3.42
N PHE A 186 16.72 15.21 -3.55
CA PHE A 186 16.20 14.40 -2.43
C PHE A 186 16.50 12.90 -2.55
N GLY A 187 17.02 12.44 -3.70
CA GLY A 187 17.51 11.08 -3.90
C GLY A 187 19.03 10.97 -3.72
N ASP A 188 19.80 12.02 -4.03
CA ASP A 188 21.22 12.14 -3.60
C ASP A 188 21.33 12.63 -2.14
N ALA A 189 20.22 13.15 -1.60
CA ALA A 189 19.97 13.32 -0.17
C ALA A 189 19.01 12.24 0.35
N GLY A 190 19.41 10.98 0.21
CA GLY A 190 19.13 9.93 1.19
C GLY A 190 17.74 9.90 1.83
N PHE A 191 16.68 9.74 1.04
CA PHE A 191 15.39 9.24 1.55
C PHE A 191 15.36 7.71 1.72
N GLY A 192 16.53 7.11 1.89
CA GLY A 192 16.72 5.86 2.61
C GLY A 192 17.48 6.16 3.90
N LYS A 193 16.76 6.45 4.99
CA LYS A 193 17.23 6.31 6.38
C LYS A 193 18.66 6.85 6.66
N GLY A 194 18.77 8.17 6.83
CA GLY A 194 19.91 8.81 7.50
C GLY A 194 20.88 9.54 6.58
N SER A 195 20.77 10.87 6.54
CA SER A 195 21.83 11.83 6.19
C SER A 195 21.16 13.19 5.97
N SER A 196 21.05 14.00 7.03
CA SER A 196 20.91 15.45 6.87
C SER A 196 22.29 16.07 6.78
N PRO A 197 22.52 17.13 5.99
CA PRO A 197 23.77 17.92 5.99
C PRO A 197 24.11 18.61 7.33
N PHE A 198 23.34 18.34 8.38
CA PHE A 198 23.56 18.75 9.77
C PHE A 198 24.04 17.57 10.67
N ASP A 199 24.18 16.35 10.14
CA ASP A 199 24.62 15.16 10.89
C ASP A 199 26.13 15.09 11.14
N ASP A 200 26.93 16.00 10.58
CA ASP A 200 28.39 16.05 10.81
C ASP A 200 28.76 16.48 12.25
N PHE A 201 27.78 16.85 13.08
CA PHE A 201 27.95 17.04 14.51
C PHE A 201 27.78 15.74 15.32
N ALA A 202 27.05 14.75 14.79
CA ALA A 202 26.79 13.47 15.44
C ALA A 202 27.91 12.43 15.22
N GLU A 203 28.81 12.68 14.25
CA GLU A 203 30.05 11.91 14.05
C GLU A 203 31.25 12.43 14.87
N SER A 204 31.00 13.37 15.80
CA SER A 204 32.00 13.70 16.80
C SER A 204 32.27 12.47 17.69
N ASN A 205 33.54 12.29 18.04
CA ASN A 205 34.17 11.17 18.75
C ASN A 205 33.58 10.81 20.15
N TYR A 206 32.38 11.31 20.47
CA TYR A 206 31.59 11.08 21.69
C TYR A 206 30.09 10.85 21.42
N GLY A 207 29.65 10.72 20.16
CA GLY A 207 28.28 10.36 19.79
C GLY A 207 28.06 8.85 19.76
N PHE A 208 27.13 8.36 20.56
CA PHE A 208 26.69 6.96 20.54
C PHE A 208 26.28 6.57 19.12
N GLY A 209 27.00 5.64 18.49
CA GLY A 209 26.65 5.13 17.17
C GLY A 209 25.21 4.64 17.14
N GLN A 210 24.54 4.75 15.99
CA GLN A 210 23.14 4.33 15.83
C GLN A 210 22.95 2.91 16.39
N ALA A 211 22.02 2.79 17.33
CA ALA A 211 21.57 1.53 17.88
C ALA A 211 21.22 0.56 16.75
N GLN A 212 21.88 -0.60 16.71
CA GLN A 212 21.56 -1.63 15.73
C GLN A 212 20.27 -2.33 16.16
N GLU A 213 19.18 -2.06 15.45
CA GLU A 213 17.90 -2.75 15.61
C GLU A 213 17.90 -4.05 14.81
N ILE A 214 17.56 -5.16 15.46
CA ILE A 214 17.47 -6.48 14.83
C ILE A 214 16.09 -7.04 15.09
N VAL A 215 15.43 -7.50 14.04
CA VAL A 215 14.14 -8.19 14.16
C VAL A 215 14.36 -9.68 14.18
N LEU A 216 14.04 -10.32 15.30
CA LEU A 216 14.16 -11.76 15.48
C LEU A 216 12.79 -12.43 15.39
N LYS A 217 12.56 -13.22 14.35
CA LYS A 217 11.38 -14.08 14.26
C LYS A 217 11.55 -15.28 15.17
N ILE A 218 10.58 -15.58 16.02
CA ILE A 218 10.59 -16.74 16.93
C ILE A 218 9.25 -17.46 16.84
N SER A 219 9.27 -18.78 17.03
CA SER A 219 8.03 -19.55 17.07
C SER A 219 7.29 -19.33 18.39
N PHE A 220 5.99 -19.60 18.40
CA PHE A 220 5.16 -19.48 19.60
C PHE A 220 5.67 -20.30 20.79
N SER A 221 6.10 -21.54 20.55
CA SER A 221 6.63 -22.42 21.60
C SER A 221 7.96 -21.91 22.18
N GLN A 222 8.82 -21.33 21.33
CA GLN A 222 10.06 -20.68 21.76
C GLN A 222 9.78 -19.43 22.59
N ALA A 223 8.79 -18.62 22.20
CA ALA A 223 8.37 -17.45 22.97
C ALA A 223 7.81 -17.84 24.35
N ALA A 224 7.05 -18.93 24.43
CA ALA A 224 6.48 -19.41 25.70
C ALA A 224 7.52 -20.00 26.66
N ARG A 225 8.45 -20.81 26.15
CA ARG A 225 9.47 -21.49 26.97
C ARG A 225 10.69 -20.62 27.27
N GLY A 226 10.99 -19.66 26.40
CA GLY A 226 12.29 -18.99 26.36
C GLY A 226 13.35 -19.91 25.77
N THR A 227 14.25 -19.36 24.95
CA THR A 227 15.32 -20.14 24.33
C THR A 227 16.51 -19.24 24.01
N ASN A 228 17.69 -19.81 23.87
CA ASN A 228 18.86 -19.09 23.39
C ASN A 228 18.91 -19.22 21.87
N LYS A 229 18.74 -18.11 21.16
CA LYS A 229 18.74 -18.11 19.70
C LYS A 229 20.01 -17.48 19.17
N ASP A 230 20.73 -18.24 18.35
CA ASP A 230 21.93 -17.76 17.70
C ASP A 230 21.61 -16.96 16.44
N VAL A 231 22.17 -15.77 16.33
CA VAL A 231 22.00 -14.88 15.17
C VAL A 231 23.36 -14.41 14.69
N ASN A 232 23.55 -14.43 13.38
CA ASN A 232 24.76 -13.90 12.76
C ASN A 232 24.55 -12.43 12.42
N ILE A 233 25.33 -11.56 13.06
CA ILE A 233 25.18 -10.11 12.96
C ILE A 233 26.47 -9.54 12.37
N ASN A 234 26.32 -8.54 11.51
CA ASN A 234 27.43 -7.79 10.95
C ASN A 234 27.80 -6.66 11.92
N ILE A 235 28.91 -6.85 12.63
CA ILE A 235 29.42 -5.89 13.62
C ILE A 235 30.73 -5.33 13.08
N VAL A 236 30.88 -4.00 13.10
CA VAL A 236 32.20 -3.38 12.91
C VAL A 236 33.03 -3.71 14.14
N ASP A 237 34.04 -4.54 13.94
CA ASP A 237 35.03 -4.95 14.94
C ASP A 237 36.43 -4.58 14.45
N THR A 238 37.42 -4.76 15.31
CA THR A 238 38.82 -4.50 15.00
C THR A 238 39.29 -5.43 13.88
N CYS A 239 40.01 -4.88 12.91
CA CYS A 239 40.52 -5.66 11.77
C CYS A 239 41.39 -6.81 12.29
N PRO A 240 41.14 -8.07 11.86
CA PRO A 240 41.81 -9.23 12.43
C PRO A 240 43.27 -9.31 11.97
N LYS A 241 43.57 -8.86 10.74
CA LYS A 241 44.94 -8.83 10.19
C LYS A 241 45.82 -7.78 10.86
N CYS A 242 45.37 -6.53 11.00
CA CYS A 242 46.19 -5.47 11.58
C CYS A 242 45.94 -5.21 13.08
N ARG A 243 44.92 -5.83 13.69
CA ARG A 243 44.53 -5.64 15.10
C ARG A 243 44.40 -4.17 15.51
N GLY A 244 43.90 -3.34 14.60
CA GLY A 244 43.70 -1.90 14.84
C GLY A 244 44.90 -1.00 14.54
N THR A 245 46.07 -1.55 14.20
CA THR A 245 47.28 -0.77 13.84
C THR A 245 47.18 -0.04 12.51
N ARG A 246 46.18 -0.38 11.68
CA ARG A 246 45.92 0.19 10.34
C ARG A 246 47.00 -0.10 9.28
N CYS A 247 48.11 -0.73 9.66
CA CYS A 247 49.24 -1.05 8.80
C CYS A 247 49.25 -2.52 8.37
N GLU A 248 49.94 -2.82 7.28
CA GLU A 248 50.26 -4.20 6.90
C GLU A 248 51.05 -4.89 8.04
N PRO A 249 50.75 -6.14 8.41
CA PRO A 249 51.53 -6.86 9.41
C PRO A 249 53.03 -6.85 9.09
N GLY A 250 53.87 -6.47 10.06
CA GLY A 250 55.31 -6.32 9.87
C GLY A 250 55.76 -4.90 9.46
N THR A 251 54.84 -4.00 9.13
CA THR A 251 55.13 -2.58 8.91
C THR A 251 54.64 -1.74 10.10
N GLN A 252 55.22 -0.56 10.27
CA GLN A 252 54.87 0.35 11.37
C GLN A 252 54.39 1.70 10.86
N ALA A 253 53.43 2.29 11.58
CA ALA A 253 52.99 3.64 11.32
C ALA A 253 54.10 4.61 11.74
N THR A 254 54.46 5.53 10.84
CA THR A 254 55.46 6.57 11.14
C THR A 254 54.76 7.86 11.55
N LYS A 255 55.42 8.72 12.33
CA LYS A 255 54.87 10.05 12.65
C LYS A 255 54.67 10.83 11.34
N CYS A 256 53.52 11.47 11.19
CA CYS A 256 53.23 12.24 9.97
C CYS A 256 54.21 13.42 9.84
N GLN A 257 55.01 13.42 8.78
CA GLN A 257 56.03 14.45 8.52
C GLN A 257 55.38 15.78 8.10
N PHE A 258 54.22 15.74 7.45
CA PHE A 258 53.53 16.94 6.94
C PHE A 258 52.91 17.79 8.04
N CYS A 259 52.40 17.17 9.11
CA CYS A 259 51.84 17.87 10.26
C CYS A 259 52.66 17.70 11.54
N ASN A 260 53.83 17.06 11.47
CA ASN A 260 54.65 16.71 12.65
C ASN A 260 53.84 16.08 13.79
N GLY A 261 52.87 15.22 13.45
CA GLY A 261 51.99 14.56 14.42
C GLY A 261 50.94 15.45 15.08
N THR A 262 50.73 16.69 14.62
CA THR A 262 49.63 17.54 15.13
C THR A 262 48.27 17.11 14.61
N GLY A 263 48.21 16.45 13.45
CA GLY A 263 46.97 15.97 12.82
C GLY A 263 46.19 17.04 12.05
N MET A 264 46.64 18.30 12.09
CA MET A 264 46.06 19.43 11.37
C MET A 264 47.11 20.11 10.49
N GLU A 265 46.70 20.69 9.38
CA GLU A 265 47.53 21.55 8.53
C GLU A 265 46.91 22.95 8.44
N SER A 266 47.74 23.99 8.55
CA SER A 266 47.30 25.36 8.34
C SER A 266 47.42 25.71 6.87
N ILE A 267 46.29 25.88 6.21
CA ILE A 267 46.22 26.37 4.84
C ILE A 267 46.08 27.89 4.91
N THR A 268 47.10 28.60 4.43
CA THR A 268 47.07 30.06 4.29
C THR A 268 46.56 30.42 2.90
N THR A 269 45.35 30.97 2.83
CA THR A 269 44.76 31.49 1.59
C THR A 269 44.63 33.00 1.75
N GLY A 270 45.61 33.75 1.24
CA GLY A 270 45.66 35.21 1.39
C GLY A 270 45.87 35.63 2.86
N PRO A 271 45.24 36.72 3.33
CA PRO A 271 45.39 37.20 4.70
C PRO A 271 44.71 36.32 5.76
N PHE A 272 44.07 35.21 5.36
CA PHE A 272 43.37 34.31 6.26
C PHE A 272 44.12 32.98 6.40
N VAL A 273 44.30 32.54 7.65
CA VAL A 273 44.86 31.22 8.00
C VAL A 273 43.72 30.31 8.42
N MET A 274 43.47 29.24 7.67
CA MET A 274 42.48 28.23 8.00
C MET A 274 43.18 26.95 8.45
N ARG A 275 42.84 26.44 9.63
CA ARG A 275 43.29 25.11 10.06
C ARG A 275 42.32 24.06 9.50
N SER A 276 42.86 23.08 8.79
CA SER A 276 42.11 21.93 8.28
C SER A 276 42.75 20.63 8.76
N THR A 277 42.03 19.51 8.65
CA THR A 277 42.61 18.20 8.96
C THR A 277 43.73 17.89 7.97
N CYS A 278 44.86 17.39 8.47
CA CYS A 278 46.01 17.11 7.62
C CYS A 278 45.62 16.11 6.52
N ARG A 279 45.86 16.45 5.24
CA ARG A 279 45.39 15.66 4.09
C ARG A 279 46.04 14.28 4.00
N TYR A 280 47.23 14.13 4.59
CA TYR A 280 48.01 12.89 4.56
C TYR A 280 47.68 11.91 5.68
N CYS A 281 47.46 12.39 6.91
CA CYS A 281 47.13 11.53 8.05
C CYS A 281 45.64 11.55 8.43
N GLN A 282 44.84 12.44 7.84
CA GLN A 282 43.39 12.58 8.09
C GLN A 282 43.09 12.70 9.60
N GLY A 283 43.92 13.44 10.34
CA GLY A 283 43.77 13.62 11.79
C GLY A 283 44.35 12.48 12.65
N SER A 284 44.76 11.35 12.07
CA SER A 284 45.33 10.22 12.83
C SER A 284 46.73 10.47 13.42
N ARG A 285 47.37 11.60 13.08
CA ARG A 285 48.73 12.02 13.48
C ARG A 285 49.86 11.11 12.98
N MET A 286 49.53 9.96 12.38
CA MET A 286 50.46 8.97 11.87
C MET A 286 50.32 8.86 10.34
N TYR A 287 51.44 8.75 9.65
CA TYR A 287 51.51 8.47 8.22
C TYR A 287 51.74 6.97 8.00
N ILE A 288 50.76 6.33 7.37
CA ILE A 288 50.75 4.90 7.08
C ILE A 288 51.16 4.72 5.62
N LYS A 289 52.41 4.32 5.40
CA LYS A 289 52.94 4.08 4.04
C LYS A 289 52.35 2.81 3.42
N HIS A 290 52.23 1.75 4.21
CA HIS A 290 51.65 0.47 3.81
C HIS A 290 50.34 0.25 4.58
N LYS A 291 49.24 0.69 3.99
CA LYS A 291 47.90 0.50 4.55
C LYS A 291 47.55 -0.98 4.54
N CYS A 292 46.93 -1.47 5.62
CA CYS A 292 46.46 -2.85 5.67
C CYS A 292 45.47 -3.11 4.52
N VAL A 293 45.71 -4.15 3.71
CA VAL A 293 44.82 -4.53 2.60
C VAL A 293 43.39 -4.85 3.04
N GLU A 294 43.19 -5.43 4.23
CA GLU A 294 41.86 -5.90 4.66
C GLU A 294 40.95 -4.76 5.16
N CYS A 295 41.53 -3.72 5.79
CA CYS A 295 40.76 -2.57 6.29
C CYS A 295 41.05 -1.26 5.55
N GLU A 296 41.91 -1.29 4.53
CA GLU A 296 42.34 -0.13 3.74
C GLU A 296 42.86 1.04 4.58
N GLY A 297 43.45 0.74 5.74
CA GLY A 297 43.95 1.74 6.70
C GLY A 297 42.91 2.28 7.69
N LYS A 298 41.69 1.74 7.72
CA LYS A 298 40.64 2.13 8.69
C LYS A 298 40.88 1.53 10.09
N GLY A 299 41.47 0.34 10.17
CA GLY A 299 41.76 -0.37 11.42
C GLY A 299 40.59 -1.18 11.97
N SER A 300 39.42 -1.04 11.37
CA SER A 300 38.21 -1.82 11.66
C SER A 300 37.63 -2.39 10.37
N THR A 301 36.93 -3.51 10.49
CA THR A 301 36.28 -4.22 9.38
C THR A 301 34.91 -4.72 9.81
N VAL A 302 33.97 -4.82 8.88
CA VAL A 302 32.67 -5.44 9.15
C VAL A 302 32.88 -6.94 9.22
N GLN A 303 32.71 -7.52 10.42
CA GLN A 303 32.81 -8.95 10.65
C GLN A 303 31.43 -9.54 10.94
N ARG A 304 31.19 -10.73 10.39
CA ARG A 304 29.98 -11.50 10.71
C ARG A 304 30.25 -12.33 11.96
N LYS A 305 29.69 -11.90 13.10
CA LYS A 305 29.86 -12.58 14.38
C LYS A 305 28.57 -13.31 14.74
N LYS A 306 28.71 -14.55 15.20
CA LYS A 306 27.61 -15.33 15.77
C LYS A 306 27.38 -14.86 17.21
N VAL A 307 26.20 -14.31 17.48
CA VAL A 307 25.81 -13.83 18.81
C VAL A 307 24.61 -14.63 19.30
N THR A 308 24.70 -15.13 20.52
CA THR A 308 23.61 -15.84 21.19
C THR A 308 22.74 -14.84 21.93
N ILE A 309 21.50 -14.69 21.47
CA ILE A 309 20.50 -13.78 22.05
C ILE A 309 19.60 -14.62 22.97
N PRO A 310 19.65 -14.42 24.30
CA PRO A 310 18.67 -15.02 25.20
C PRO A 310 17.28 -14.44 24.93
N VAL A 311 16.32 -15.31 24.65
CA VAL A 311 14.90 -14.95 24.52
C VAL A 311 14.22 -15.22 25.86
N PRO A 312 13.74 -14.17 26.57
CA PRO A 312 12.98 -14.34 27.79
C PRO A 312 11.72 -15.17 27.57
N ALA A 313 11.38 -16.02 28.53
CA ALA A 313 10.13 -16.78 28.50
C ALA A 313 8.92 -15.85 28.69
N GLY A 314 7.88 -16.05 27.89
CA GLY A 314 6.64 -15.27 27.94
C GLY A 314 6.65 -14.00 27.10
N ILE A 315 7.67 -13.77 26.26
CA ILE A 315 7.81 -12.55 25.47
C ILE A 315 6.61 -12.29 24.55
N GLU A 316 6.20 -11.03 24.43
CA GLU A 316 5.09 -10.61 23.57
C GLU A 316 5.55 -10.31 22.13
N ASP A 317 4.60 -10.32 21.20
CA ASP A 317 4.87 -9.96 19.81
C ASP A 317 5.18 -8.46 19.69
N GLY A 318 6.28 -8.12 19.02
CA GLY A 318 6.77 -6.75 18.89
C GLY A 318 7.55 -6.23 20.10
N GLN A 319 7.74 -7.03 21.16
CA GLN A 319 8.50 -6.61 22.33
C GLN A 319 9.98 -6.42 21.98
N THR A 320 10.58 -5.35 22.49
CA THR A 320 12.00 -5.01 22.28
C THR A 320 12.82 -5.27 23.54
N VAL A 321 13.97 -5.94 23.39
CA VAL A 321 14.93 -6.15 24.48
C VAL A 321 16.24 -5.50 24.10
N ARG A 322 16.79 -4.70 25.02
CA ARG A 322 18.11 -4.10 24.90
C ARG A 322 19.17 -5.06 25.41
N MET A 323 20.22 -5.25 24.62
CA MET A 323 21.34 -6.13 24.95
C MET A 323 22.65 -5.47 24.58
N SER A 324 23.64 -5.49 25.47
CA SER A 324 24.99 -5.04 25.20
C SER A 324 25.84 -6.19 24.67
N ILE A 325 26.48 -5.99 23.52
CA ILE A 325 27.44 -6.92 22.93
C ILE A 325 28.74 -6.17 22.69
N GLY A 326 29.71 -6.38 23.59
CA GLY A 326 30.95 -5.62 23.62
C GLY A 326 30.67 -4.13 23.88
N ASN A 327 31.16 -3.26 22.99
CA ASN A 327 31.01 -1.80 23.11
C ASN A 327 29.76 -1.25 22.41
N LYS A 328 28.86 -2.12 21.94
CA LYS A 328 27.65 -1.74 21.20
C LYS A 328 26.41 -2.26 21.89
N GLU A 329 25.34 -1.50 21.74
CA GLU A 329 24.01 -1.90 22.21
C GLU A 329 23.14 -2.30 21.02
N LEU A 330 22.50 -3.45 21.14
CA LEU A 330 21.54 -3.97 20.19
C LEU A 330 20.14 -3.89 20.78
N PHE A 331 19.20 -3.47 19.95
CA PHE A 331 17.78 -3.51 20.27
C PHE A 331 17.15 -4.65 19.47
N VAL A 332 16.84 -5.74 20.16
CA VAL A 332 16.27 -6.92 19.52
C VAL A 332 14.76 -6.85 19.64
N THR A 333 14.08 -6.65 18.52
CA THR A 333 12.62 -6.70 18.43
C THR A 333 12.20 -8.13 18.11
N PHE A 334 11.44 -8.76 18.99
CA PHE A 334 10.95 -10.13 18.76
C PHE A 334 9.63 -10.09 17.98
N ARG A 335 9.54 -10.93 16.96
CA ARG A 335 8.28 -11.20 16.25
C ARG A 335 7.87 -12.64 16.46
N VAL A 336 6.74 -12.86 17.11
CA VAL A 336 6.24 -14.18 17.44
C VAL A 336 5.34 -14.68 16.31
N GLU A 337 5.69 -15.83 15.74
CA GLU A 337 4.85 -16.49 14.74
C GLU A 337 3.57 -17.01 15.38
N LYS A 338 2.45 -16.82 14.69
CA LYS A 338 1.14 -17.30 15.13
C LYS A 338 1.14 -18.83 15.11
N SER A 339 0.61 -19.45 16.17
CA SER A 339 0.39 -20.90 16.24
C SER A 339 -1.03 -21.23 15.80
N ASP A 340 -1.19 -22.34 15.08
CA ASP A 340 -2.51 -22.86 14.70
C ASP A 340 -3.23 -23.52 15.89
N TYR A 341 -2.45 -24.08 16.82
CA TYR A 341 -2.98 -24.83 17.96
C TYR A 341 -3.23 -23.94 19.18
N PHE A 342 -2.32 -22.99 19.45
CA PHE A 342 -2.38 -22.12 20.62
C PHE A 342 -2.75 -20.69 20.22
N LYS A 343 -3.77 -20.15 20.89
CA LYS A 343 -4.17 -18.74 20.79
C LYS A 343 -3.76 -18.04 22.10
N ARG A 344 -2.92 -17.01 22.00
CA ARG A 344 -2.49 -16.21 23.16
C ARG A 344 -3.51 -15.14 23.49
N ASP A 345 -3.85 -15.01 24.76
CA ASP A 345 -4.56 -13.86 25.32
C ASP A 345 -3.83 -13.37 26.57
N GLY A 346 -2.97 -12.36 26.41
CA GLY A 346 -2.09 -11.88 27.48
C GLY A 346 -1.14 -12.96 28.00
N ALA A 347 -1.26 -13.32 29.27
CA ALA A 347 -0.52 -14.42 29.91
C ALA A 347 -1.23 -15.78 29.78
N ASP A 348 -2.51 -15.76 29.43
CA ASP A 348 -3.34 -16.94 29.31
C ASP A 348 -3.28 -17.50 27.90
N VAL A 349 -3.56 -18.79 27.78
CA VAL A 349 -3.50 -19.51 26.50
C VAL A 349 -4.80 -20.26 26.28
N HIS A 350 -5.31 -20.17 25.06
CA HIS A 350 -6.51 -20.86 24.62
C HIS A 350 -6.17 -21.91 23.58
N THR A 351 -6.70 -23.12 23.76
CA THR A 351 -6.62 -24.20 22.77
C THR A 351 -7.98 -24.81 22.54
N GLU A 352 -8.19 -25.30 21.32
CA GLU A 352 -9.40 -26.05 20.96
C GLU A 352 -9.06 -27.55 20.98
N ALA A 353 -9.71 -28.30 21.88
CA ALA A 353 -9.58 -29.74 21.96
C ALA A 353 -10.76 -30.40 21.25
N ALA A 354 -10.47 -31.08 20.13
CA ALA A 354 -11.47 -31.83 19.39
C ALA A 354 -11.79 -33.15 20.10
N ILE A 355 -13.03 -33.32 20.55
CA ILE A 355 -13.52 -34.56 21.19
C ILE A 355 -14.50 -35.28 20.27
N SER A 356 -14.56 -36.61 20.37
CA SER A 356 -15.54 -37.41 19.62
C SER A 356 -16.96 -37.26 20.19
N VAL A 357 -17.98 -37.56 19.39
CA VAL A 357 -19.38 -37.56 19.84
C VAL A 357 -19.58 -38.55 20.99
N SER A 358 -19.03 -39.76 20.87
CA SER A 358 -19.12 -40.79 21.90
C SER A 358 -18.46 -40.35 23.22
N GLN A 359 -17.31 -39.67 23.14
CA GLN A 359 -16.63 -39.15 24.32
C GLN A 359 -17.37 -37.98 24.98
N ALA A 360 -18.06 -37.15 24.19
CA ALA A 360 -18.91 -36.09 24.72
C ALA A 360 -20.13 -36.66 25.48
N LEU A 361 -20.73 -37.74 24.95
CA LEU A 361 -21.90 -38.40 25.54
C LEU A 361 -21.54 -39.22 26.79
N LEU A 362 -20.59 -40.15 26.65
CA LEU A 362 -20.25 -41.14 27.69
C LEU A 362 -19.17 -40.66 28.66
N GLY A 363 -18.46 -39.58 28.31
CA GLY A 363 -17.23 -39.17 28.98
C GLY A 363 -16.02 -39.96 28.51
N GLY A 364 -14.87 -39.68 29.10
CA GLY A 364 -13.61 -40.37 28.80
C GLY A 364 -12.40 -39.49 29.08
N THR A 365 -11.24 -39.88 28.54
CA THR A 365 -9.99 -39.10 28.68
C THR A 365 -9.51 -38.58 27.33
N ILE A 366 -8.94 -37.37 27.32
CA ILE A 366 -8.28 -36.81 26.14
C ILE A 366 -6.90 -36.28 26.52
N ARG A 367 -5.89 -36.56 25.70
CA ARG A 367 -4.57 -35.97 25.82
C ARG A 367 -4.49 -34.71 24.97
N ILE A 368 -4.08 -33.61 25.57
CA ILE A 368 -3.86 -32.33 24.91
C ILE A 368 -2.40 -31.91 25.05
N GLN A 369 -1.93 -31.10 24.10
CA GLN A 369 -0.58 -30.56 24.14
C GLN A 369 -0.59 -29.30 25.00
N GLY A 370 0.20 -29.29 26.08
CA GLY A 370 0.45 -28.08 26.86
C GLY A 370 1.70 -27.35 26.37
N LEU A 371 1.95 -26.16 26.92
CA LEU A 371 3.13 -25.38 26.57
C LEU A 371 4.44 -26.04 27.00
N TYR A 372 4.46 -26.64 28.19
CA TYR A 372 5.64 -27.25 28.80
C TYR A 372 5.57 -28.77 28.76
N GLU A 373 4.42 -29.31 29.14
CA GLU A 373 4.14 -30.75 29.23
C GLU A 373 2.76 -31.06 28.65
N ASP A 374 2.53 -32.31 28.27
CA ASP A 374 1.22 -32.75 27.81
C ASP A 374 0.30 -33.02 29.00
N HIS A 375 -0.98 -32.72 28.84
CA HIS A 375 -1.98 -32.91 29.90
C HIS A 375 -3.05 -33.90 29.47
N THR A 376 -3.43 -34.78 30.38
CA THR A 376 -4.58 -35.67 30.22
C THR A 376 -5.78 -35.08 30.95
N LEU A 377 -6.82 -34.73 30.21
CA LEU A 377 -8.06 -34.19 30.75
C LEU A 377 -9.14 -35.25 30.79
N GLN A 378 -9.91 -35.22 31.88
CA GLN A 378 -11.13 -36.01 32.02
C GLN A 378 -12.29 -35.22 31.40
N VAL A 379 -12.97 -35.84 30.45
CA VAL A 379 -14.21 -35.34 29.84
C VAL A 379 -15.36 -35.97 30.59
N MET A 380 -16.20 -35.14 31.18
CA MET A 380 -17.39 -35.59 31.90
C MET A 380 -18.47 -36.03 30.90
N PRO A 381 -19.30 -37.03 31.24
CA PRO A 381 -20.46 -37.38 30.41
C PRO A 381 -21.39 -36.17 30.27
N GLY A 382 -21.98 -35.99 29.08
CA GLY A 382 -22.83 -34.85 28.77
C GLY A 382 -22.07 -33.53 28.55
N THR A 383 -20.78 -33.57 28.21
CA THR A 383 -20.01 -32.34 27.92
C THR A 383 -20.48 -31.71 26.62
N SER A 384 -20.93 -30.45 26.68
CA SER A 384 -21.38 -29.70 25.51
C SER A 384 -20.21 -29.09 24.73
N SER A 385 -20.46 -28.80 23.46
CA SER A 385 -19.49 -28.03 22.65
C SER A 385 -19.26 -26.64 23.25
N HIS A 386 -18.02 -26.17 23.17
CA HIS A 386 -17.52 -24.91 23.73
C HIS A 386 -17.47 -24.84 25.26
N THR A 387 -17.67 -25.97 25.96
CA THR A 387 -17.34 -26.06 27.39
C THR A 387 -15.86 -25.76 27.59
N LYS A 388 -15.56 -24.85 28.51
CA LYS A 388 -14.19 -24.41 28.83
C LYS A 388 -13.72 -25.04 30.12
N ILE A 389 -12.59 -25.73 30.07
CA ILE A 389 -11.86 -26.17 31.27
C ILE A 389 -10.67 -25.25 31.47
N ARG A 390 -10.46 -24.83 32.72
CA ARG A 390 -9.30 -24.01 33.12
C ARG A 390 -8.24 -24.90 33.77
N LEU A 391 -7.03 -24.85 33.25
CA LEU A 391 -5.84 -25.45 33.83
C LEU A 391 -5.00 -24.34 34.47
N SER A 392 -5.10 -24.25 35.79
CA SER A 392 -4.47 -23.16 36.54
C SER A 392 -2.94 -23.27 36.53
N GLY A 393 -2.27 -22.15 36.24
CA GLY A 393 -0.80 -22.04 36.23
C GLY A 393 -0.11 -22.76 35.06
N LYS A 394 -0.87 -23.22 34.05
CA LYS A 394 -0.34 -23.92 32.86
C LYS A 394 -0.24 -23.03 31.61
N GLY A 395 -0.47 -21.73 31.74
CA GLY A 395 -0.31 -20.72 30.70
C GLY A 395 1.12 -20.18 30.57
N MET A 396 1.26 -19.00 29.97
CA MET A 396 2.58 -18.39 29.74
C MET A 396 3.13 -17.72 31.00
N LYS A 397 4.45 -17.70 31.11
CA LYS A 397 5.14 -16.94 32.16
C LYS A 397 4.88 -15.44 31.97
N LYS A 398 4.60 -14.73 33.05
CA LYS A 398 4.47 -13.26 33.02
C LYS A 398 5.86 -12.63 32.91
N VAL A 399 6.08 -11.75 31.93
CA VAL A 399 7.40 -11.11 31.72
C VAL A 399 7.72 -10.10 32.83
N ASN A 400 6.72 -9.32 33.24
CA ASN A 400 6.87 -8.24 34.24
C ASN A 400 6.35 -8.62 35.64
N GLY A 401 6.14 -9.91 35.93
CA GLY A 401 5.56 -10.34 37.19
C GLY A 401 5.94 -11.77 37.56
N TYR A 402 5.55 -12.18 38.76
CA TYR A 402 5.75 -13.55 39.22
C TYR A 402 4.57 -14.45 38.79
N GLY A 403 4.88 -15.70 38.49
CA GLY A 403 3.89 -16.74 38.17
C GLY A 403 3.59 -16.91 36.68
N HIS A 404 2.65 -17.82 36.44
CA HIS A 404 2.17 -18.22 35.12
C HIS A 404 0.70 -17.79 34.95
N GLY A 405 0.29 -17.58 33.71
CA GLY A 405 -1.13 -17.53 33.37
C GLY A 405 -1.78 -18.91 33.39
N ASP A 406 -3.03 -18.96 32.96
CA ASP A 406 -3.85 -20.17 32.90
C ASP A 406 -3.98 -20.67 31.46
N HIS A 407 -4.21 -21.98 31.30
CA HIS A 407 -4.50 -22.59 30.01
C HIS A 407 -5.97 -22.99 29.94
N TYR A 408 -6.72 -22.31 29.08
CA TYR A 408 -8.12 -22.58 28.80
C TYR A 408 -8.28 -23.53 27.62
N VAL A 409 -8.91 -24.66 27.87
CA VAL A 409 -9.16 -25.68 26.87
C VAL A 409 -10.64 -25.64 26.55
N THR A 410 -10.96 -25.32 25.30
CA THR A 410 -12.34 -25.29 24.81
C THR A 410 -12.61 -26.59 24.07
N PHE A 411 -13.59 -27.37 24.52
CA PHE A 411 -13.95 -28.59 23.82
C PHE A 411 -14.77 -28.30 22.57
N LYS A 412 -14.46 -28.99 21.48
CA LYS A 412 -15.21 -28.92 20.24
C LYS A 412 -15.57 -30.33 19.81
N ILE A 413 -16.86 -30.62 19.67
CA ILE A 413 -17.28 -31.95 19.21
C ILE A 413 -16.98 -32.06 17.72
N ALA A 414 -16.07 -32.97 17.37
CA ALA A 414 -15.72 -33.28 16.00
C ALA A 414 -16.62 -34.39 15.46
N VAL A 415 -17.61 -34.01 14.65
CA VAL A 415 -18.49 -34.95 13.98
C VAL A 415 -17.80 -35.46 12.70
N PRO A 416 -17.65 -36.79 12.51
CA PRO A 416 -17.05 -37.34 11.29
C PRO A 416 -17.92 -37.05 10.06
N LYS A 417 -17.29 -36.66 8.95
CA LYS A 417 -17.99 -36.32 7.69
C LYS A 417 -18.52 -37.55 6.94
N HIS A 418 -17.87 -38.69 7.12
CA HIS A 418 -18.22 -39.94 6.48
C HIS A 418 -18.42 -41.01 7.55
N LEU A 419 -19.54 -41.72 7.46
CA LEU A 419 -19.91 -42.80 8.38
C LEU A 419 -19.95 -44.11 7.59
N ASN A 420 -19.40 -45.17 8.19
CA ASN A 420 -19.58 -46.53 7.68
C ASN A 420 -21.03 -46.99 7.91
N ASP A 421 -21.52 -47.98 7.16
CA ASP A 421 -22.90 -48.48 7.24
C ASP A 421 -23.27 -48.91 8.66
N LYS A 422 -22.34 -49.56 9.38
CA LYS A 422 -22.51 -49.94 10.79
C LYS A 422 -22.65 -48.71 11.71
N GLN A 423 -21.84 -47.68 11.50
CA GLN A 423 -21.88 -46.45 12.30
C GLN A 423 -23.15 -45.65 12.02
N LYS A 424 -23.59 -45.62 10.75
CA LYS A 424 -24.84 -45.00 10.32
C LYS A 424 -26.03 -45.72 10.96
N ALA A 425 -26.07 -47.05 10.93
CA ALA A 425 -27.11 -47.85 11.58
C ALA A 425 -27.19 -47.58 13.10
N LEU A 426 -26.05 -47.51 13.80
CA LEU A 426 -26.01 -47.15 15.22
C LEU A 426 -26.48 -45.72 15.48
N ALA A 427 -26.08 -44.75 14.65
CA ALA A 427 -26.50 -43.37 14.79
C ALA A 427 -28.03 -43.22 14.56
N MET A 428 -28.60 -43.97 13.63
CA MET A 428 -30.06 -44.01 13.41
C MET A 428 -30.79 -44.65 14.60
N ALA A 429 -30.30 -45.76 15.12
CA ALA A 429 -30.86 -46.38 16.32
C ALA A 429 -30.79 -45.45 17.54
N TYR A 430 -29.70 -44.70 17.69
CA TYR A 430 -29.57 -43.68 18.73
C TYR A 430 -30.59 -42.53 18.53
N ALA A 431 -30.74 -42.03 17.30
CA ALA A 431 -31.71 -40.99 16.97
C ALA A 431 -33.17 -41.44 17.23
N GLU A 432 -33.49 -42.73 17.11
CA GLU A 432 -34.81 -43.28 17.47
C GLU A 432 -35.08 -43.26 18.98
N LEU A 433 -34.03 -43.31 19.80
CA LEU A 433 -34.14 -43.30 21.26
C LEU A 433 -34.13 -41.87 21.84
N GLU A 434 -33.64 -40.88 21.11
CA GLU A 434 -33.67 -39.49 21.56
C GLU A 434 -35.12 -38.98 21.76
N GLU A 435 -35.32 -38.16 22.79
CA GLU A 435 -36.63 -37.63 23.18
C GLU A 435 -36.79 -36.13 22.82
N ASP A 436 -35.70 -35.36 22.80
CA ASP A 436 -35.71 -33.89 22.63
C ASP A 436 -34.91 -33.44 21.40
N THR A 437 -35.32 -33.85 20.19
CA THR A 437 -34.69 -33.35 18.95
C THR A 437 -35.61 -32.38 18.19
N PRO A 438 -35.14 -31.15 17.89
CA PRO A 438 -35.89 -30.23 17.05
C PRO A 438 -35.77 -30.65 15.56
N GLY A 439 -36.86 -31.10 14.96
CA GLY A 439 -36.97 -31.31 13.50
C GLY A 439 -37.07 -32.77 13.08
N GLN A 440 -36.49 -33.09 11.92
CA GLN A 440 -36.51 -34.42 11.31
C GLN A 440 -35.08 -34.92 11.09
N ILE A 441 -34.82 -36.17 11.45
CA ILE A 441 -33.53 -36.84 11.22
C ILE A 441 -33.76 -37.94 10.19
N MET A 442 -33.31 -37.75 8.94
CA MET A 442 -33.34 -38.79 7.89
C MET A 442 -34.69 -39.52 7.73
N GLY A 443 -35.82 -38.80 7.80
CA GLY A 443 -37.15 -39.43 7.74
C GLY A 443 -37.85 -39.55 9.10
N ILE A 444 -37.10 -39.62 10.20
CA ILE A 444 -37.63 -39.75 11.57
C ILE A 444 -38.21 -38.41 12.03
N THR A 445 -39.54 -38.36 12.18
CA THR A 445 -40.26 -37.15 12.66
C THR A 445 -40.79 -37.35 14.08
N PHE A 446 -40.57 -36.36 14.93
CA PHE A 446 -41.16 -36.28 16.26
C PHE A 446 -42.45 -35.47 16.20
N LYS A 447 -43.59 -36.16 16.14
CA LYS A 447 -44.90 -35.51 16.25
C LYS A 447 -45.18 -35.17 17.72
N LYS A 448 -45.88 -34.06 17.97
CA LYS A 448 -46.31 -33.65 19.33
C LYS A 448 -47.15 -34.73 20.04
N ASP A 449 -47.69 -35.68 19.29
CA ASP A 449 -48.49 -36.81 19.80
C ASP A 449 -47.63 -38.02 20.26
N GLY A 450 -46.30 -37.90 20.29
CA GLY A 450 -45.38 -38.96 20.73
C GLY A 450 -45.19 -40.11 19.73
N SER A 451 -45.86 -40.09 18.58
CA SER A 451 -45.70 -41.10 17.54
C SER A 451 -44.46 -40.82 16.68
N LYS A 452 -43.47 -41.72 16.75
CA LYS A 452 -42.26 -41.70 15.90
C LYS A 452 -42.58 -42.41 14.57
N ALA A 453 -42.62 -41.67 13.47
CA ALA A 453 -42.73 -42.28 12.13
C ALA A 453 -41.33 -42.37 11.50
N ALA A 454 -40.82 -43.58 11.35
CA ALA A 454 -39.57 -43.84 10.63
C ALA A 454 -39.91 -44.20 9.17
N THR A 455 -39.40 -43.44 8.22
CA THR A 455 -39.41 -43.80 6.79
C THR A 455 -37.99 -44.18 6.43
N SER A 456 -37.71 -45.48 6.25
CA SER A 456 -36.39 -45.89 5.75
C SER A 456 -36.51 -47.11 4.85
N ASP A 457 -36.03 -46.96 3.62
CA ASP A 457 -35.74 -48.04 2.70
C ASP A 457 -34.55 -48.86 3.24
N ASN A 458 -34.76 -50.17 3.48
CA ASN A 458 -33.81 -51.26 3.68
C ASN A 458 -32.53 -51.01 4.49
N ILE A 459 -32.44 -51.51 5.74
CA ILE A 459 -31.15 -51.86 6.37
C ILE A 459 -31.33 -53.00 7.40
N GLU A 460 -31.06 -54.26 7.04
CA GLU A 460 -31.06 -55.44 7.95
C GLU A 460 -30.28 -55.20 9.25
N LEU A 461 -29.19 -54.43 9.20
CA LEU A 461 -28.37 -54.08 10.37
C LEU A 461 -29.12 -53.24 11.40
N LEU A 462 -30.04 -52.35 10.98
CA LEU A 462 -30.83 -51.54 11.89
C LEU A 462 -31.84 -52.40 12.65
N GLU A 463 -32.48 -53.35 11.94
CA GLU A 463 -33.40 -54.30 12.56
C GLU A 463 -32.70 -55.22 13.55
N ALA A 464 -31.49 -55.69 13.23
CA ALA A 464 -30.66 -56.45 14.16
C ALA A 464 -30.31 -55.64 15.42
N ILE A 465 -30.00 -54.34 15.29
CA ILE A 465 -29.73 -53.45 16.42
C ILE A 465 -31.00 -53.24 17.26
N ARG A 466 -32.15 -53.00 16.63
CA ARG A 466 -33.45 -52.88 17.33
C ARG A 466 -33.79 -54.14 18.11
N PHE A 467 -33.58 -55.32 17.51
CA PHE A 467 -33.78 -56.60 18.18
C PHE A 467 -32.85 -56.77 19.37
N ALA A 468 -31.58 -56.36 19.24
CA ALA A 468 -30.60 -56.43 20.32
C ALA A 468 -30.93 -55.49 21.49
N ILE A 469 -31.36 -54.25 21.21
CA ILE A 469 -31.73 -53.25 22.23
C ILE A 469 -33.07 -53.61 22.91
N GLY A 470 -34.04 -54.10 22.14
CA GLY A 470 -35.39 -54.46 22.62
C GLY A 470 -35.49 -55.80 23.37
N GLY A 471 -34.37 -56.53 23.52
CA GLY A 471 -34.20 -57.72 24.34
C GLY A 471 -35.41 -58.66 24.43
N LYS A 472 -35.56 -59.63 23.52
CA LYS A 472 -36.53 -60.76 23.58
C LYS A 472 -38.02 -60.43 23.84
N ASN A 473 -38.42 -59.18 23.97
CA ASN A 473 -39.80 -58.75 24.21
C ASN A 473 -40.27 -57.74 23.15
N VAL A 474 -40.15 -58.13 21.88
CA VAL A 474 -40.97 -57.54 20.81
C VAL A 474 -41.94 -58.60 20.31
N GLN A 475 -42.88 -58.98 21.18
CA GLN A 475 -44.18 -59.42 20.69
C GLN A 475 -45.09 -58.19 20.71
N LYS A 476 -45.61 -57.83 19.52
CA LYS A 476 -46.59 -56.76 19.23
C LYS A 476 -46.01 -55.35 19.03
N THR A 477 -45.52 -55.09 17.81
CA THR A 477 -46.07 -53.98 17.03
C THR A 477 -46.59 -54.54 15.71
N LYS A 478 -47.83 -54.15 15.42
CA LYS A 478 -48.71 -54.72 14.41
C LYS A 478 -48.26 -54.29 13.00
N ASN A 479 -48.33 -55.24 12.07
CA ASN A 479 -48.58 -55.09 10.63
C ASN A 479 -47.88 -53.93 9.91
N TYR A 480 -46.68 -54.19 9.40
CA TYR A 480 -46.22 -53.55 8.17
C TYR A 480 -46.61 -54.45 7.00
N THR A 481 -47.65 -54.06 6.27
CA THR A 481 -47.93 -54.60 4.94
C THR A 481 -46.83 -54.12 4.01
N HIS A 482 -46.01 -55.05 3.52
CA HIS A 482 -45.18 -54.83 2.34
C HIS A 482 -46.10 -54.44 1.18
N THR A 483 -46.14 -53.17 0.79
CA THR A 483 -46.59 -52.81 -0.55
C THR A 483 -45.44 -53.15 -1.49
N ASN A 484 -45.57 -54.30 -2.16
CA ASN A 484 -44.67 -54.75 -3.20
C ASN A 484 -44.40 -53.65 -4.22
N THR A 485 -43.13 -53.39 -4.47
CA THR A 485 -42.57 -52.60 -5.58
C THR A 485 -42.73 -53.32 -6.93
N ALA A 486 -43.91 -53.88 -7.20
CA ALA A 486 -44.26 -54.52 -8.47
C ALA A 486 -45.45 -53.86 -9.20
N ASP A 487 -46.23 -52.99 -8.54
CA ASP A 487 -47.40 -52.32 -9.16
C ASP A 487 -47.17 -50.87 -9.61
N ARG A 488 -45.93 -50.35 -9.54
CA ARG A 488 -45.59 -49.00 -10.04
C ARG A 488 -45.12 -48.94 -11.50
N LEU A 489 -45.41 -49.98 -12.29
CA LEU A 489 -45.15 -50.01 -13.73
C LEU A 489 -46.43 -50.00 -14.61
N SER A 490 -47.61 -49.89 -14.01
CA SER A 490 -48.91 -49.87 -14.72
C SER A 490 -49.66 -48.54 -14.64
N GLU A 491 -49.20 -47.56 -13.84
CA GLU A 491 -49.83 -46.22 -13.73
C GLU A 491 -49.11 -45.09 -14.49
N VAL A 492 -47.99 -45.37 -15.20
CA VAL A 492 -47.33 -44.39 -16.10
C VAL A 492 -47.73 -44.60 -17.58
N LYS A 493 -48.70 -45.49 -17.88
CA LYS A 493 -49.14 -45.78 -19.27
C LYS A 493 -50.63 -45.47 -19.55
N LYS A 494 -51.26 -44.59 -18.76
CA LYS A 494 -52.67 -44.19 -18.97
C LYS A 494 -52.92 -42.69 -19.16
N GLU A 495 -51.89 -41.86 -19.31
CA GLU A 495 -52.06 -40.43 -19.66
C GLU A 495 -51.70 -40.08 -21.12
N ASP A 496 -51.14 -41.00 -21.91
CA ASP A 496 -50.85 -40.77 -23.34
C ASP A 496 -51.95 -41.32 -24.24
N GLY A 497 -53.15 -40.74 -24.13
CA GLY A 497 -54.35 -41.26 -24.80
C GLY A 497 -55.42 -40.25 -25.20
N HIS A 498 -55.15 -38.94 -25.25
CA HIS A 498 -56.08 -38.01 -25.90
C HIS A 498 -55.44 -36.67 -26.34
N ARG A 499 -54.82 -36.65 -27.53
CA ARG A 499 -54.88 -35.51 -28.47
C ARG A 499 -54.29 -35.92 -29.82
N LYS A 500 -55.16 -36.11 -30.81
CA LYS A 500 -54.79 -36.18 -32.23
C LYS A 500 -55.51 -35.05 -32.99
N ARG A 501 -54.76 -34.50 -33.95
CA ARG A 501 -55.08 -33.49 -34.98
C ARG A 501 -54.96 -32.05 -34.51
N ASP A 502 -53.91 -31.38 -34.98
CA ASP A 502 -54.02 -30.57 -36.20
C ASP A 502 -52.70 -30.60 -37.00
N GLU A 503 -52.86 -30.45 -38.31
CA GLU A 503 -51.90 -30.58 -39.40
C GLU A 503 -51.07 -29.29 -39.60
N ASP A 504 -49.91 -29.47 -40.25
CA ASP A 504 -49.18 -28.58 -41.15
C ASP A 504 -48.76 -27.16 -40.70
N LEU A 505 -47.43 -26.90 -40.73
CA LEU A 505 -46.77 -25.94 -41.65
C LEU A 505 -45.35 -25.55 -41.19
N SER A 506 -44.39 -25.73 -42.11
CA SER A 506 -43.14 -24.96 -42.33
C SER A 506 -42.08 -24.89 -41.21
N ASP A 507 -40.77 -24.78 -41.42
CA ASP A 507 -39.82 -24.92 -42.53
C ASP A 507 -38.44 -24.67 -41.89
N GLY A 508 -37.38 -25.38 -42.34
CA GLY A 508 -35.97 -24.97 -42.22
C GLY A 508 -35.34 -24.93 -40.81
N GLU A 509 -34.06 -25.18 -40.56
CA GLU A 509 -32.87 -25.35 -41.38
C GLU A 509 -31.85 -26.19 -40.60
N ASP A 510 -30.99 -26.85 -41.37
CA ASP A 510 -29.79 -27.55 -40.97
C ASP A 510 -28.83 -26.72 -40.09
N THR A 511 -28.12 -27.36 -39.16
CA THR A 511 -26.64 -27.47 -39.25
C THR A 511 -26.02 -28.40 -38.20
N LYS A 512 -25.34 -29.43 -38.74
CA LYS A 512 -24.23 -30.17 -38.13
C LYS A 512 -23.16 -29.22 -37.57
N LEU A 513 -22.47 -29.64 -36.50
CA LEU A 513 -21.04 -30.01 -36.50
C LEU A 513 -20.57 -30.20 -35.04
N LYS A 514 -20.29 -31.43 -34.64
CA LYS A 514 -18.95 -32.05 -34.51
C LYS A 514 -18.16 -31.66 -33.25
N ASN A 515 -18.00 -32.68 -32.41
CA ASN A 515 -16.77 -33.09 -31.74
C ASN A 515 -15.48 -32.40 -32.24
N LYS A 516 -14.67 -31.90 -31.30
CA LYS A 516 -13.28 -32.35 -31.10
C LYS A 516 -12.64 -31.67 -29.87
N ASN A 517 -11.87 -32.51 -29.16
CA ASN A 517 -10.75 -32.25 -28.25
C ASN A 517 -11.04 -31.68 -26.87
#